data_AF-A0A6A6LQ98-F1
#
_entry.id   AF-A0A6A6LQ98-F1
#
_cell.length_a   1.000
_cell.length_b   1.000
_cell.length_c   1.000
_cell.angle_alpha   90.00
_cell.angle_beta   90.00
_cell.angle_gamma   90.00
#
_symmetry.space_group_name_H-M   'P 1'
#
loop_
_entity.id
_entity.type
_entity.pdbx_description
1 polymer ?
#
loop_
_entity_poly.entity_id
_entity_poly.type
_entity_poly.pdbx_seq_one_letter_code
_entity_poly.pdbx_strand_id
1 'polypeptide(L)'
;MNEDPISNSFLVLVRVHCKIQRRHYSTTTNTNLKSWFNKYFDKTNVFSWNSLIADLARAGDSFESLRAFSSMRKLDLKPSRSTFPCAIKACSALFDLHSGKQAHQQALVFGFESDLFVSSALIDMYAKCGRLSDARVLFDEISQRSIVTWTAMITGYVQNDNAYEALSLFKEFLIEESERNGEGTDVFMDSVAMVAVLSACSRVSEKGVIEGVHGFVVKMGLDKDLGAENTLLDAYAKCGSNKMGWEDNVILGTSIIDMYCKCGRVEMARKAFDGMKEKNVKSWTAMVTGYGMHGCAREALDVFYKMIGAGSNQITCIVDLLGRAGYLNEAYDLIKRMRTKPDYVLWGSLLAACRIYKNVELAEISARQLFELDSSNCGYYILLSNIYADAGRWKEVERIRVHVKDRGLVKPPGFSLVELKGKVHLFLVGDKEHPECEKIYRFLEELNVKLQQAGYAPSMASVLHDVDEEEKEMALRVHSEKLAVAFGVMNSFPGSTIHIIKNLRVCHDCHTVIKLISKIVDREIVVRDVKRFHHFKDGLCTCGDYW
;
A
#
# COMPACT_ATOMS: atom_id res chain seq x y z
N MET A 1 59.83 -15.94 -10.35
CA MET A 1 58.66 -15.30 -11.01
C MET A 1 57.66 -14.98 -9.92
N ASN A 2 57.74 -13.76 -9.37
CA ASN A 2 56.84 -13.26 -8.35
C ASN A 2 55.62 -12.69 -9.06
N GLU A 3 54.48 -13.38 -9.01
CA GLU A 3 53.22 -12.80 -9.47
C GLU A 3 52.75 -11.74 -8.46
N ASP A 4 52.45 -10.55 -8.97
CA ASP A 4 51.95 -9.41 -8.22
C ASP A 4 50.62 -9.75 -7.53
N PRO A 5 50.45 -9.52 -6.21
CA PRO A 5 49.20 -9.79 -5.48
C PRO A 5 47.97 -9.05 -6.07
N ILE A 6 48.23 -7.97 -6.81
CA ILE A 6 47.25 -7.16 -7.52
C ILE A 6 46.66 -7.93 -8.72
N SER A 7 47.44 -8.78 -9.39
CA SER A 7 47.00 -9.53 -10.58
C SER A 7 45.94 -10.59 -10.27
N ASN A 8 46.08 -11.30 -9.14
CA ASN A 8 45.10 -12.28 -8.68
C ASN A 8 43.82 -11.62 -8.14
N SER A 9 43.95 -10.48 -7.46
CA SER A 9 42.78 -9.67 -7.04
C SER A 9 41.97 -9.15 -8.23
N PHE A 10 42.64 -8.90 -9.36
CA PHE A 10 42.05 -8.33 -10.56
C PHE A 10 41.11 -9.31 -11.28
N LEU A 11 41.45 -10.60 -11.32
CA LEU A 11 40.61 -11.65 -11.94
C LEU A 11 39.32 -11.91 -11.17
N VAL A 12 39.31 -11.70 -9.85
CA VAL A 12 38.13 -11.86 -9.01
C VAL A 12 37.19 -10.65 -9.14
N LEU A 13 37.73 -9.42 -9.16
CA LEU A 13 36.95 -8.18 -9.39
C LEU A 13 36.19 -8.19 -10.74
N VAL A 14 36.78 -8.78 -11.78
CA VAL A 14 36.14 -8.92 -13.11
C VAL A 14 34.99 -9.94 -13.10
N ARG A 15 35.07 -11.02 -12.30
CA ARG A 15 33.96 -11.98 -12.15
C ARG A 15 32.73 -11.35 -11.48
N VAL A 16 32.92 -10.36 -10.61
CA VAL A 16 31.84 -9.72 -9.86
C VAL A 16 31.00 -8.78 -10.73
N HIS A 17 31.62 -8.02 -11.64
CA HIS A 17 30.86 -7.15 -12.56
C HIS A 17 29.96 -7.96 -13.52
N CYS A 18 30.35 -9.17 -13.92
CA CYS A 18 29.54 -10.06 -14.75
C CYS A 18 28.33 -10.68 -14.03
N LYS A 19 28.33 -10.79 -12.69
CA LYS A 19 27.13 -11.21 -11.94
C LYS A 19 26.06 -10.11 -11.86
N ILE A 20 26.48 -8.84 -11.91
CA ILE A 20 25.62 -7.66 -11.79
C ILE A 20 24.84 -7.39 -13.10
N GLN A 21 25.35 -7.84 -14.25
CA GLN A 21 24.60 -7.83 -15.52
C GLN A 21 24.11 -9.25 -15.86
N ARG A 22 22.90 -9.61 -15.43
CA ARG A 22 22.15 -10.74 -16.02
C ARG A 22 21.82 -10.45 -17.49
N ARG A 23 22.79 -10.67 -18.37
CA ARG A 23 22.59 -11.09 -19.77
C ARG A 23 23.62 -12.17 -20.06
N HIS A 24 23.12 -13.33 -20.46
CA HIS A 24 23.90 -14.51 -20.86
C HIS A 24 25.13 -14.12 -21.69
N TYR A 25 26.32 -14.30 -21.12
CA TYR A 25 27.54 -14.45 -21.90
C TYR A 25 28.36 -15.60 -21.33
N SER A 26 28.61 -16.57 -22.19
CA SER A 26 29.36 -17.79 -21.88
C SER A 26 30.79 -17.45 -21.46
N THR A 27 31.25 -18.22 -20.49
CA THR A 27 32.64 -18.36 -20.07
C THR A 27 33.60 -18.47 -21.25
N THR A 28 34.26 -17.36 -21.57
CA THR A 28 35.51 -17.35 -22.35
C THR A 28 36.34 -16.16 -21.87
N THR A 29 37.58 -16.44 -21.49
CA THR A 29 38.59 -15.52 -20.95
C THR A 29 38.70 -14.22 -21.76
N ASN A 30 38.27 -13.10 -21.19
CA ASN A 30 38.05 -11.86 -21.93
C ASN A 30 39.09 -10.78 -21.55
N THR A 31 40.15 -10.67 -22.35
CA THR A 31 41.18 -9.62 -22.30
C THR A 31 40.61 -8.20 -22.41
N ASN A 32 39.41 -8.04 -22.98
CA ASN A 32 38.74 -6.73 -23.13
C ASN A 32 38.17 -6.16 -21.82
N LEU A 33 37.72 -6.98 -20.88
CA LEU A 33 37.13 -6.49 -19.61
C LEU A 33 38.18 -5.92 -18.66
N LYS A 34 39.36 -6.56 -18.63
CA LYS A 34 40.53 -6.05 -17.90
C LYS A 34 41.01 -4.72 -18.45
N SER A 35 40.97 -4.55 -19.78
CA SER A 35 41.26 -3.27 -20.42
C SER A 35 40.21 -2.21 -20.08
N TRP A 36 38.92 -2.54 -20.18
CA TRP A 36 37.81 -1.62 -19.89
C TRP A 36 37.82 -1.13 -18.44
N PHE A 37 37.93 -2.03 -17.47
CA PHE A 37 37.99 -1.64 -16.06
C PHE A 37 39.22 -0.75 -15.79
N ASN A 38 40.41 -1.09 -16.32
CA ASN A 38 41.58 -0.22 -16.16
C ASN A 38 41.45 1.13 -16.89
N LYS A 39 40.61 1.23 -17.92
CA LYS A 39 40.38 2.47 -18.68
C LYS A 39 39.40 3.42 -17.97
N TYR A 40 38.38 2.88 -17.28
CA TYR A 40 37.29 3.68 -16.69
C TYR A 40 37.29 3.71 -15.16
N PHE A 41 37.98 2.79 -14.48
CA PHE A 41 38.14 2.82 -13.03
C PHE A 41 39.34 3.70 -12.66
N ASP A 42 39.04 4.89 -12.14
CA ASP A 42 40.07 5.77 -11.61
C ASP A 42 40.55 5.27 -10.23
N LYS A 43 41.76 4.68 -10.24
CA LYS A 43 42.43 4.14 -9.05
C LYS A 43 42.89 5.21 -8.07
N THR A 44 42.91 6.48 -8.46
CA THR A 44 43.33 7.61 -7.63
C THR A 44 42.14 8.31 -6.95
N ASN A 45 40.92 8.02 -7.39
CA ASN A 45 39.72 8.68 -6.90
C ASN A 45 39.02 7.87 -5.80
N VAL A 46 38.88 8.49 -4.63
CA VAL A 46 38.15 7.96 -3.46
C VAL A 46 36.70 7.59 -3.80
N PHE A 47 36.04 8.36 -4.67
CA PHE A 47 34.65 8.09 -5.07
C PHE A 47 34.51 6.76 -5.85
N SER A 48 35.46 6.47 -6.76
CA SER A 48 35.48 5.22 -7.53
C SER A 48 35.62 4.02 -6.59
N TRP A 49 36.53 4.12 -5.61
CA TRP A 49 36.71 3.08 -4.59
C TRP A 49 35.49 2.92 -3.70
N ASN A 50 34.87 4.01 -3.26
CA ASN A 50 33.65 3.94 -2.44
C ASN A 50 32.50 3.25 -3.16
N SER A 51 32.30 3.57 -4.44
CA SER A 51 31.28 2.94 -5.27
C SER A 51 31.54 1.44 -5.40
N LEU A 52 32.79 1.06 -5.67
CA LEU A 52 33.19 -0.35 -5.75
C LEU A 52 32.97 -1.10 -4.44
N ILE A 53 33.42 -0.54 -3.31
CA ILE A 53 33.28 -1.17 -1.98
C ILE A 53 31.80 -1.35 -1.63
N ALA A 54 30.96 -0.35 -1.90
CA ALA A 54 29.52 -0.39 -1.67
C ALA A 54 28.81 -1.41 -2.57
N ASP A 55 29.19 -1.49 -3.85
CA ASP A 55 28.65 -2.48 -4.80
C ASP A 55 28.99 -3.91 -4.37
N LEU A 56 30.24 -4.16 -4.00
CA LEU A 56 30.70 -5.47 -3.51
C LEU A 56 29.97 -5.86 -2.22
N ALA A 57 29.79 -4.93 -1.28
CA ALA A 57 29.05 -5.17 -0.05
C ALA A 57 27.58 -5.50 -0.33
N ARG A 58 26.91 -4.78 -1.25
CA ARG A 58 25.52 -5.05 -1.66
C ARG A 58 25.35 -6.38 -2.40
N ALA A 59 26.35 -6.80 -3.17
CA ALA A 59 26.34 -8.08 -3.87
C ALA A 59 26.53 -9.30 -2.94
N GLY A 60 26.88 -9.07 -1.67
CA GLY A 60 27.21 -10.12 -0.71
C GLY A 60 28.65 -10.62 -0.80
N ASP A 61 29.49 -10.01 -1.63
CA ASP A 61 30.90 -10.35 -1.79
C ASP A 61 31.75 -9.63 -0.72
N SER A 62 31.45 -9.88 0.55
CA SER A 62 32.01 -9.15 1.71
C SER A 62 33.54 -9.25 1.80
N PHE A 63 34.12 -10.40 1.46
CA PHE A 63 35.59 -10.57 1.43
C PHE A 63 36.25 -9.65 0.40
N GLU A 64 35.65 -9.55 -0.79
CA GLU A 64 36.14 -8.69 -1.87
C GLU A 64 36.00 -7.21 -1.51
N SER A 65 34.91 -6.84 -0.84
CA SER A 65 34.69 -5.49 -0.32
C SER A 65 35.80 -5.07 0.65
N LEU A 66 36.17 -5.94 1.60
CA LEU A 66 37.30 -5.68 2.51
C LEU A 66 38.65 -5.63 1.79
N ARG A 67 38.84 -6.46 0.77
CA ARG A 67 40.08 -6.42 -0.03
C ARG A 67 40.19 -5.14 -0.84
N ALA A 68 39.09 -4.64 -1.39
CA ALA A 68 39.03 -3.35 -2.08
C ALA A 68 39.32 -2.20 -1.10
N PHE A 69 38.75 -2.22 0.11
CA PHE A 69 39.06 -1.27 1.17
C PHE A 69 40.55 -1.30 1.57
N SER A 70 41.14 -2.48 1.73
CA SER A 70 42.57 -2.65 2.00
C SER A 70 43.43 -2.09 0.85
N SER A 71 43.02 -2.32 -0.39
CA SER A 71 43.75 -1.86 -1.59
C SER A 71 43.71 -0.33 -1.72
N MET A 72 42.55 0.29 -1.49
CA MET A 72 42.42 1.75 -1.43
C MET A 72 43.40 2.35 -0.42
N ARG A 73 43.50 1.75 0.77
CA ARG A 73 44.42 2.19 1.83
C ARG A 73 45.89 2.01 1.47
N LYS A 74 46.26 0.92 0.78
CA LYS A 74 47.64 0.69 0.31
C LYS A 74 48.08 1.68 -0.77
N LEU A 75 47.13 2.36 -1.41
CA LEU A 75 47.38 3.45 -2.36
C LEU A 75 47.38 4.84 -1.68
N ASP A 76 47.46 4.88 -0.35
CA ASP A 76 47.43 6.09 0.48
C ASP A 76 46.18 6.98 0.27
N LEU A 77 45.11 6.40 -0.28
CA LEU A 77 43.83 7.08 -0.40
C LEU A 77 43.12 7.09 0.94
N LYS A 78 42.73 8.29 1.39
CA LYS A 78 42.04 8.49 2.65
C LYS A 78 40.60 8.00 2.55
N PRO A 79 40.17 7.03 3.39
CA PRO A 79 38.76 6.66 3.52
C PRO A 79 37.91 7.89 3.87
N SER A 80 36.70 7.95 3.33
CA SER A 80 35.72 8.97 3.67
C SER A 80 34.61 8.40 4.55
N ARG A 81 33.73 9.29 5.02
CA ARG A 81 32.48 8.94 5.74
C ARG A 81 31.71 7.79 5.08
N SER A 82 31.64 7.74 3.75
CA SER A 82 30.87 6.71 3.03
C SER A 82 31.61 5.37 2.90
N THR A 83 32.93 5.36 3.11
CA THR A 83 33.76 4.15 3.00
C THR A 83 33.53 3.21 4.17
N PHE A 84 33.54 3.76 5.40
CA PHE A 84 33.53 2.98 6.64
C PHE A 84 32.28 2.12 6.82
N PRO A 85 31.03 2.63 6.64
CA PRO A 85 29.84 1.80 6.79
C PRO A 85 29.84 0.57 5.88
N CYS A 86 30.37 0.69 4.66
CA CYS A 86 30.44 -0.43 3.72
C CYS A 86 31.48 -1.48 4.14
N ALA A 87 32.68 -1.03 4.54
CA ALA A 87 33.72 -1.92 5.03
C ALA A 87 33.30 -2.61 6.35
N ILE A 88 32.69 -1.87 7.28
CA ILE A 88 32.21 -2.43 8.56
C ILE A 88 31.08 -3.43 8.34
N LYS A 89 30.13 -3.15 7.43
CA LYS A 89 29.09 -4.12 7.04
C LYS A 89 29.69 -5.38 6.41
N ALA A 90 30.80 -5.27 5.69
CA ALA A 90 31.51 -6.44 5.18
C ALA A 90 32.15 -7.25 6.31
N CYS A 91 32.74 -6.62 7.33
CA CYS A 91 33.22 -7.32 8.54
C CYS A 91 32.06 -8.02 9.28
N SER A 92 30.92 -7.33 9.43
CA SER A 92 29.69 -7.84 10.03
C SER A 92 29.19 -9.11 9.34
N ALA A 93 29.09 -9.08 8.01
CA ALA A 93 28.64 -10.24 7.22
C ALA A 93 29.59 -11.44 7.27
N LEU A 94 30.88 -11.20 7.55
CA LEU A 94 31.89 -12.25 7.70
C LEU A 94 32.09 -12.70 9.15
N PHE A 95 31.41 -12.07 10.12
CA PHE A 95 31.66 -12.28 11.55
C PHE A 95 33.14 -12.05 11.94
N ASP A 96 33.84 -11.18 11.19
CA ASP A 96 35.27 -10.88 11.39
C ASP A 96 35.47 -9.73 12.38
N LEU A 97 35.51 -10.08 13.66
CA LEU A 97 35.73 -9.13 14.74
C LEU A 97 37.09 -8.42 14.66
N HIS A 98 38.12 -9.09 14.13
CA HIS A 98 39.46 -8.52 14.07
C HIS A 98 39.51 -7.37 13.07
N SER A 99 39.07 -7.62 11.83
CA SER A 99 38.96 -6.59 10.80
C SER A 99 37.96 -5.50 11.21
N GLY A 100 36.87 -5.87 11.89
CA GLY A 100 35.90 -4.93 12.45
C GLY A 100 36.51 -3.94 13.44
N LYS A 101 37.30 -4.42 14.41
CA LYS A 101 38.01 -3.56 15.37
C LYS A 101 39.04 -2.65 14.70
N GLN A 102 39.75 -3.13 13.68
CA GLN A 102 40.67 -2.29 12.91
C GLN A 102 39.93 -1.18 12.15
N ALA A 103 38.78 -1.49 11.53
CA ALA A 103 37.95 -0.51 10.85
C ALA A 103 37.36 0.52 11.83
N HIS A 104 36.93 0.08 13.01
CA HIS A 104 36.46 0.96 14.09
C HIS A 104 37.56 1.93 14.54
N GLN A 105 38.75 1.43 14.89
CA GLN A 105 39.88 2.27 15.29
C GLN A 105 40.26 3.29 14.20
N GLN A 106 40.18 2.90 12.93
CA GLN A 106 40.42 3.82 11.83
C GLN A 106 39.33 4.88 11.74
N ALA A 107 38.06 4.52 11.83
CA ALA A 107 36.96 5.49 11.81
C ALA A 107 37.15 6.57 12.89
N LEU A 108 37.58 6.18 14.09
CA LEU A 108 37.97 7.09 15.17
C LEU A 108 39.13 8.01 14.76
N VAL A 109 40.24 7.45 14.26
CA VAL A 109 41.42 8.23 13.82
C VAL A 109 41.08 9.23 12.70
N PHE A 110 40.14 8.90 11.83
CA PHE A 110 39.67 9.79 10.76
C PHE A 110 38.56 10.77 11.22
N GLY A 111 38.16 10.75 12.50
CA GLY A 111 37.20 11.68 13.09
C GLY A 111 35.73 11.37 12.76
N PHE A 112 35.39 10.11 12.55
CA PHE A 112 34.03 9.66 12.22
C PHE A 112 33.33 8.95 13.40
N GLU A 113 33.79 9.14 14.63
CA GLU A 113 33.21 8.54 15.84
C GLU A 113 31.75 8.92 16.11
N SER A 114 31.37 10.16 15.79
CA SER A 114 30.01 10.68 15.99
C SER A 114 29.10 10.52 14.76
N ASP A 115 29.58 9.91 13.66
CA ASP A 115 28.76 9.75 12.45
C ASP A 115 27.75 8.61 12.62
N LEU A 116 26.46 8.93 12.58
CA LEU A 116 25.37 7.97 12.83
C LEU A 116 25.38 6.75 11.88
N PHE A 117 25.85 6.90 10.63
CA PHE A 117 25.92 5.77 9.69
C PHE A 117 27.06 4.82 10.06
N VAL A 118 28.18 5.37 10.53
CA VAL A 118 29.31 4.61 11.04
C VAL A 118 28.92 3.92 12.35
N SER A 119 28.34 4.65 13.32
CA SER A 119 27.93 4.08 14.61
C SER A 119 26.89 2.96 14.42
N SER A 120 25.89 3.14 13.56
CA SER A 120 24.91 2.09 13.24
C SER A 120 25.55 0.84 12.65
N ALA A 121 26.51 1.00 11.71
CA ALA A 121 27.23 -0.14 11.14
C ALA A 121 28.11 -0.85 12.18
N LEU A 122 28.73 -0.10 13.10
CA LEU A 122 29.52 -0.67 14.19
C LEU A 122 28.66 -1.46 15.18
N ILE A 123 27.48 -0.95 15.56
CA ILE A 123 26.54 -1.66 16.44
C ILE A 123 26.16 -3.01 15.82
N ASP A 124 25.76 -3.04 14.54
CA ASP A 124 25.43 -4.28 13.83
C ASP A 124 26.63 -5.24 13.76
N MET A 125 27.83 -4.73 13.48
CA MET A 125 29.05 -5.54 13.40
C MET A 125 29.42 -6.17 14.74
N TYR A 126 29.45 -5.38 15.82
CA TYR A 126 29.76 -5.89 17.15
C TYR A 126 28.70 -6.88 17.64
N ALA A 127 27.41 -6.58 17.41
CA ALA A 127 26.33 -7.47 17.77
C ALA A 127 26.42 -8.83 17.06
N LYS A 128 26.64 -8.85 15.74
CA LYS A 128 26.82 -10.11 14.98
C LYS A 128 28.08 -10.86 15.38
N CYS A 129 29.16 -10.16 15.72
CA CYS A 129 30.38 -10.79 16.23
C CYS A 129 30.27 -11.29 17.69
N GLY A 130 29.07 -11.31 18.28
CA GLY A 130 28.84 -11.78 19.66
C GLY A 130 29.35 -10.83 20.74
N ARG A 131 29.71 -9.60 20.39
CA ARG A 131 30.24 -8.57 21.29
C ARG A 131 29.17 -7.55 21.65
N LEU A 132 28.05 -8.07 22.16
CA LEU A 132 26.85 -7.27 22.44
C LEU A 132 27.08 -6.14 23.47
N SER A 133 27.94 -6.37 24.46
CA SER A 133 28.32 -5.33 25.43
C SER A 133 29.01 -4.14 24.77
N ASP A 134 29.94 -4.39 23.82
CA ASP A 134 30.63 -3.32 23.09
C ASP A 134 29.64 -2.57 22.19
N ALA A 135 28.69 -3.29 21.57
CA ALA A 135 27.61 -2.67 20.78
C ALA A 135 26.72 -1.77 21.65
N ARG A 136 26.40 -2.19 22.88
CA ARG A 136 25.60 -1.38 23.81
C ARG A 136 26.33 -0.11 24.24
N VAL A 137 27.63 -0.19 24.55
CA VAL A 137 28.43 1.00 24.88
C VAL A 137 28.37 2.03 23.75
N LEU A 138 28.59 1.59 22.50
CA LEU A 138 28.50 2.47 21.34
C LEU A 138 27.11 3.08 21.16
N PHE A 139 26.06 2.31 21.43
CA PHE A 139 24.68 2.79 21.38
C PHE A 139 24.39 3.85 22.45
N ASP A 140 24.94 3.67 23.66
CA ASP A 140 24.76 4.60 24.77
C ASP A 140 25.51 5.93 24.58
N GLU A 141 26.66 5.91 23.90
CA GLU A 141 27.44 7.11 23.57
C GLU A 141 26.79 8.04 22.53
N ILE A 142 25.81 7.56 21.75
CA ILE A 142 25.13 8.36 20.73
C ILE A 142 24.16 9.35 21.39
N SER A 143 24.49 10.65 21.32
CA SER A 143 23.66 11.71 21.93
C SER A 143 22.28 11.85 21.28
N GLN A 144 22.20 11.73 19.96
CA GLN A 144 20.93 11.79 19.21
C GLN A 144 20.77 10.56 18.33
N ARG A 145 20.08 9.56 18.87
CA ARG A 145 19.79 8.30 18.17
C ARG A 145 18.76 8.50 17.08
N SER A 146 18.92 7.74 16.00
CA SER A 146 17.97 7.60 14.89
C SER A 146 17.24 6.27 14.94
N ILE A 147 16.13 6.11 14.22
CA ILE A 147 15.42 4.83 14.11
C ILE A 147 16.34 3.68 13.65
N VAL A 148 17.33 3.99 12.80
CA VAL A 148 18.30 3.01 12.29
C VAL A 148 19.22 2.50 13.40
N THR A 149 19.66 3.37 14.32
CA THR A 149 20.49 2.97 15.47
C THR A 149 19.70 2.16 16.50
N TRP A 150 18.43 2.52 16.75
CA TRP A 150 17.52 1.73 17.59
C TRP A 150 17.29 0.34 17.00
N THR A 151 16.97 0.28 15.71
CA THR A 151 16.75 -0.98 14.98
C THR A 151 17.98 -1.88 15.00
N ALA A 152 19.17 -1.32 14.80
CA ALA A 152 20.43 -2.08 14.85
C ALA A 152 20.64 -2.73 16.22
N MET A 153 20.39 -2.00 17.31
CA MET A 153 20.57 -2.52 18.67
C MET A 153 19.48 -3.53 19.07
N ILE A 154 18.20 -3.26 18.74
CA ILE A 154 17.09 -4.22 18.96
C ILE A 154 17.38 -5.52 18.20
N THR A 155 17.74 -5.42 16.92
CA THR A 155 18.11 -6.58 16.10
C THR A 155 19.31 -7.32 16.68
N GLY A 156 20.30 -6.59 17.20
CA GLY A 156 21.47 -7.15 17.85
C GLY A 156 21.11 -7.97 19.10
N TYR A 157 20.24 -7.46 19.96
CA TYR A 157 19.72 -8.19 21.12
C TYR A 157 18.96 -9.46 20.68
N VAL A 158 18.07 -9.35 19.70
CA VAL A 158 17.33 -10.50 19.15
C VAL A 158 18.29 -11.55 18.60
N GLN A 159 19.29 -11.18 17.80
CA GLN A 159 20.23 -12.14 17.21
C GLN A 159 21.09 -12.87 18.25
N ASN A 160 21.26 -12.31 19.43
CA ASN A 160 22.01 -12.88 20.55
C ASN A 160 21.10 -13.48 21.63
N ASP A 161 19.87 -13.87 21.27
CA ASP A 161 18.89 -14.53 22.15
C ASP A 161 18.45 -13.75 23.40
N ASN A 162 18.67 -12.42 23.40
CA ASN A 162 18.32 -11.52 24.49
C ASN A 162 17.02 -10.77 24.17
N ALA A 163 15.93 -11.53 24.01
CA ALA A 163 14.65 -11.00 23.53
C ALA A 163 13.97 -10.04 24.51
N TYR A 164 14.13 -10.25 25.82
CA TYR A 164 13.58 -9.38 26.86
C TYR A 164 14.24 -7.99 26.85
N GLU A 165 15.56 -7.95 26.68
CA GLU A 165 16.34 -6.73 26.56
C GLU A 165 15.98 -5.98 25.29
N ALA A 166 15.73 -6.69 24.17
CA ALA A 166 15.24 -6.08 22.93
C ALA A 166 13.89 -5.36 23.13
N LEU A 167 12.96 -5.98 23.87
CA LEU A 167 11.64 -5.41 24.17
C LEU A 167 11.73 -4.27 25.19
N SER A 168 12.62 -4.38 26.18
CA SER A 168 12.91 -3.29 27.11
C SER A 168 13.47 -2.07 26.36
N LEU A 169 14.35 -2.30 25.38
CA LEU A 169 14.91 -1.24 24.55
C LEU A 169 13.83 -0.61 23.65
N PHE A 170 12.90 -1.40 23.13
CA PHE A 170 11.76 -0.87 22.39
C PHE A 170 10.88 0.03 23.27
N LYS A 171 10.67 -0.33 24.55
CA LYS A 171 9.96 0.54 25.50
C LYS A 171 10.71 1.86 25.74
N GLU A 172 12.03 1.80 25.89
CA GLU A 172 12.89 2.99 26.03
C GLU A 172 12.76 3.91 24.80
N PHE A 173 12.79 3.35 23.59
CA PHE A 173 12.54 4.07 22.34
C PHE A 173 11.20 4.82 22.35
N LEU A 174 10.12 4.14 22.75
CA LEU A 174 8.79 4.76 22.79
C LEU A 174 8.72 5.92 23.78
N ILE A 175 9.41 5.82 24.92
CA ILE A 175 9.46 6.88 25.94
C ILE A 175 10.25 8.08 25.39
N GLU A 176 11.48 7.87 24.91
CA GLU A 176 12.33 8.96 24.38
C GLU A 176 11.67 9.70 23.20
N GLU A 177 11.03 8.98 22.27
CA GLU A 177 10.35 9.60 21.13
C GLU A 177 9.07 10.33 21.54
N SER A 178 8.37 9.87 22.57
CA SER A 178 7.20 10.59 23.10
C SER A 178 7.59 11.92 23.75
N GLU A 179 8.71 11.96 24.46
CA GLU A 179 9.24 13.18 25.08
C GLU A 179 9.75 14.18 24.03
N ARG A 180 10.31 13.69 22.92
CA ARG A 180 10.82 14.53 21.83
C ARG A 180 9.73 15.18 20.99
N ASN A 181 8.67 14.44 20.67
CA ASN A 181 7.70 14.87 19.67
C ASN A 181 6.54 15.72 20.25
N GLY A 182 6.43 15.82 21.59
CA GLY A 182 5.38 16.57 22.29
C GLY A 182 4.04 15.83 22.32
N GLU A 183 3.12 16.22 23.23
CA GLU A 183 1.81 15.57 23.34
C GLU A 183 1.02 15.67 22.02
N GLY A 184 0.76 14.52 21.37
CA GLY A 184 -0.19 14.40 20.26
C GLY A 184 0.40 14.11 18.88
N THR A 185 1.72 13.97 18.73
CA THR A 185 2.38 13.51 17.50
C THR A 185 2.65 12.01 17.57
N ASP A 186 2.35 11.29 16.47
CA ASP A 186 2.55 9.84 16.42
C ASP A 186 4.05 9.50 16.32
N VAL A 187 4.49 8.53 17.12
CA VAL A 187 5.85 7.98 17.10
C VAL A 187 6.12 7.35 15.73
N PHE A 188 7.10 7.84 15.00
CA PHE A 188 7.47 7.29 13.70
C PHE A 188 8.36 6.05 13.86
N MET A 189 7.85 4.88 13.47
CA MET A 189 8.62 3.64 13.38
C MET A 189 8.41 2.99 12.00
N ASP A 190 9.50 2.57 11.36
CA ASP A 190 9.44 1.90 10.06
C ASP A 190 9.17 0.39 10.17
N SER A 191 8.89 -0.26 9.03
CA SER A 191 8.61 -1.70 9.01
C SER A 191 9.79 -2.57 9.41
N VAL A 192 11.03 -2.11 9.20
CA VAL A 192 12.25 -2.86 9.54
C VAL A 192 12.43 -2.92 11.06
N ALA A 193 12.27 -1.77 11.73
CA ALA A 193 12.27 -1.67 13.18
C ALA A 193 11.17 -2.54 13.79
N MET A 194 9.96 -2.49 13.22
CA MET A 194 8.84 -3.30 13.69
C MET A 194 9.09 -4.81 13.56
N VAL A 195 9.64 -5.26 12.44
CA VAL A 195 10.03 -6.67 12.26
C VAL A 195 11.03 -7.11 13.33
N ALA A 196 11.99 -6.25 13.71
CA ALA A 196 12.93 -6.58 14.78
C ALA A 196 12.23 -6.75 16.14
N VAL A 197 11.29 -5.86 16.48
CA VAL A 197 10.48 -5.95 17.72
C VAL A 197 9.61 -7.20 17.72
N LEU A 198 8.92 -7.49 16.62
CA LEU A 198 8.09 -8.69 16.47
C LEU A 198 8.92 -9.97 16.53
N SER A 199 10.15 -9.95 16.01
CA SER A 199 11.09 -11.06 16.15
C SER A 199 11.48 -11.28 17.62
N ALA A 200 11.61 -10.22 18.43
CA ALA A 200 11.79 -10.34 19.87
C ALA A 200 10.54 -10.93 20.54
N CYS A 201 9.34 -10.44 20.18
CA CYS A 201 8.07 -10.98 20.65
C CYS A 201 7.95 -12.50 20.38
N SER A 202 8.43 -12.97 19.22
CA SER A 202 8.38 -14.39 18.86
C SER A 202 9.21 -15.31 19.76
N ARG A 203 10.17 -14.74 20.49
CA ARG A 203 11.05 -15.47 21.42
C ARG A 203 10.60 -15.35 22.87
N VAL A 204 9.55 -14.56 23.14
CA VAL A 204 8.97 -14.37 24.47
C VAL A 204 7.61 -15.06 24.51
N SER A 205 7.36 -15.86 25.55
CA SER A 205 6.11 -16.65 25.68
C SER A 205 4.95 -15.85 26.31
N GLU A 206 5.03 -14.52 26.32
CA GLU A 206 4.06 -13.64 26.97
C GLU A 206 3.09 -13.03 25.97
N LYS A 207 1.91 -13.64 25.87
CA LYS A 207 0.83 -13.24 24.96
C LYS A 207 0.48 -11.74 25.03
N GLY A 208 0.46 -11.16 26.24
CA GLY A 208 0.10 -9.75 26.43
C GLY A 208 1.05 -8.76 25.74
N VAL A 209 2.34 -9.11 25.65
CA VAL A 209 3.33 -8.28 24.95
C VAL A 209 3.05 -8.26 23.44
N ILE A 210 2.75 -9.43 22.87
CA ILE A 210 2.44 -9.57 21.44
C ILE A 210 1.15 -8.82 21.08
N GLU A 211 0.13 -8.88 21.93
CA GLU A 211 -1.13 -8.15 21.75
C GLU A 211 -0.92 -6.63 21.81
N GLY A 212 -0.09 -6.14 22.74
CA GLY A 212 0.28 -4.73 22.82
C GLY A 212 1.02 -4.24 21.57
N VAL A 213 2.03 -4.99 21.10
CA VAL A 213 2.78 -4.66 19.88
C VAL A 213 1.87 -4.76 18.63
N HIS A 214 0.97 -5.73 18.57
CA HIS A 214 -0.02 -5.83 17.49
C HIS A 214 -0.93 -4.58 17.43
N GLY A 215 -1.45 -4.12 18.57
CA GLY A 215 -2.21 -2.87 18.64
C GLY A 215 -1.41 -1.68 18.10
N PHE A 216 -0.10 -1.63 18.39
CA PHE A 216 0.80 -0.61 17.87
C PHE A 216 1.02 -0.73 16.35
N VAL A 217 1.21 -1.93 15.80
CA VAL A 217 1.33 -2.19 14.35
C VAL A 217 0.12 -1.63 13.59
N VAL A 218 -1.09 -1.91 14.09
CA VAL A 218 -2.34 -1.42 13.48
C VAL A 218 -2.44 0.10 13.60
N LYS A 219 -2.11 0.67 14.77
CA LYS A 219 -2.14 2.12 14.97
C LYS A 219 -1.23 2.85 13.97
N MET A 220 -0.07 2.28 13.67
CA MET A 220 0.89 2.84 12.72
C MET A 220 0.58 2.54 11.25
N GLY A 221 -0.48 1.79 10.95
CA GLY A 221 -0.82 1.38 9.58
C GLY A 221 0.20 0.44 8.94
N LEU A 222 1.02 -0.23 9.76
CA LEU A 222 2.02 -1.21 9.31
C LEU A 222 1.39 -2.60 9.07
N ASP A 223 0.09 -2.77 9.34
CA ASP A 223 -0.69 -3.98 9.06
C ASP A 223 -0.83 -4.31 7.56
N LYS A 224 -0.41 -3.39 6.69
CA LYS A 224 -0.32 -3.59 5.24
C LYS A 224 1.06 -4.02 4.77
N ASP A 225 2.08 -3.95 5.63
CA ASP A 225 3.44 -4.38 5.31
C ASP A 225 3.56 -5.90 5.48
N LEU A 226 3.82 -6.61 4.38
CA LEU A 226 3.92 -8.07 4.37
C LEU A 226 5.02 -8.61 5.31
N GLY A 227 6.11 -7.86 5.53
CA GLY A 227 7.21 -8.26 6.40
C GLY A 227 6.81 -8.23 7.87
N ALA A 228 6.19 -7.13 8.30
CA ALA A 228 5.65 -6.99 9.64
C ALA A 228 4.53 -8.01 9.90
N GLU A 229 3.61 -8.20 8.95
CA GLU A 229 2.52 -9.17 9.05
C GLU A 229 3.03 -10.60 9.21
N ASN A 230 3.98 -11.04 8.38
CA ASN A 230 4.59 -12.37 8.48
C ASN A 230 5.28 -12.62 9.83
N THR A 231 6.01 -11.62 10.32
CA THR A 231 6.76 -11.75 11.59
C THR A 231 5.81 -11.73 12.80
N LEU A 232 4.73 -10.95 12.73
CA LEU A 232 3.68 -10.96 13.74
C LEU A 232 3.02 -12.35 13.86
N LEU A 233 2.79 -13.01 12.73
CA LEU A 233 2.26 -14.37 12.70
C LEU A 233 3.22 -15.39 13.30
N ASP A 234 4.51 -15.32 12.94
CA ASP A 234 5.54 -16.16 13.55
C ASP A 234 5.60 -15.96 15.07
N ALA A 235 5.43 -14.71 15.53
CA ALA A 235 5.39 -14.41 16.96
C ALA A 235 4.20 -15.06 17.67
N TYR A 236 2.99 -14.92 17.12
CA TYR A 236 1.82 -15.62 17.66
C TYR A 236 1.94 -17.15 17.58
N ALA A 237 2.59 -17.67 16.53
CA ALA A 237 2.76 -19.11 16.35
C ALA A 237 3.70 -19.71 17.40
N LYS A 238 4.81 -19.03 17.72
CA LYS A 238 5.79 -19.48 18.71
C LYS A 238 5.37 -19.25 20.16
N CYS A 239 4.46 -18.32 20.41
CA CYS A 239 3.87 -18.08 21.74
C CYS A 239 2.97 -19.24 22.23
N GLY A 240 2.71 -20.27 21.41
CA GLY A 240 1.78 -21.36 21.72
C GLY A 240 2.41 -22.76 21.67
N SER A 241 3.14 -23.17 22.70
CA SER A 241 3.27 -24.61 23.01
C SER A 241 2.01 -25.07 23.75
N ASN A 242 1.18 -25.86 23.05
CA ASN A 242 -0.11 -26.46 23.41
C ASN A 242 -1.36 -25.56 23.25
N LYS A 243 -2.03 -25.76 22.10
CA LYS A 243 -3.25 -25.10 21.60
C LYS A 243 -3.07 -23.62 21.30
N MET A 244 -3.08 -23.37 20.00
CA MET A 244 -2.83 -22.07 19.40
C MET A 244 -4.10 -21.25 19.68
N GLY A 245 -4.09 -20.45 20.75
CA GLY A 245 -5.26 -19.77 21.33
C GLY A 245 -6.02 -18.80 20.42
N TRP A 246 -5.78 -18.80 19.11
CA TRP A 246 -6.66 -18.22 18.09
C TRP A 246 -7.98 -18.98 17.98
N GLU A 247 -8.02 -20.27 18.33
CA GLU A 247 -9.25 -21.08 18.34
C GLU A 247 -10.32 -20.44 19.24
N ASP A 248 -9.87 -19.77 20.32
CA ASP A 248 -10.69 -19.08 21.31
C ASP A 248 -10.82 -17.56 21.06
N ASN A 249 -10.07 -16.98 20.12
CA ASN A 249 -10.08 -15.54 19.84
C ASN A 249 -10.53 -15.27 18.40
N VAL A 250 -11.78 -14.83 18.27
CA VAL A 250 -12.42 -14.58 16.98
C VAL A 250 -11.73 -13.49 16.15
N ILE A 251 -11.10 -12.50 16.78
CA ILE A 251 -10.37 -11.42 16.09
C ILE A 251 -9.08 -11.97 15.50
N LEU A 252 -8.30 -12.68 16.32
CA LEU A 252 -7.04 -13.30 15.90
C LEU A 252 -7.28 -14.33 14.78
N GLY A 253 -8.29 -15.18 14.93
CA GLY A 253 -8.68 -16.13 13.89
C GLY A 253 -9.11 -15.46 12.59
N THR A 254 -9.82 -14.32 12.66
CA THR A 254 -10.22 -13.55 11.46
C THR A 254 -9.01 -12.99 10.70
N SER A 255 -8.03 -12.41 11.41
CA SER A 255 -6.81 -11.88 10.78
C SER A 255 -5.97 -12.97 10.12
N ILE A 256 -5.87 -14.15 10.77
CA ILE A 256 -5.15 -15.31 10.22
C ILE A 256 -5.79 -15.81 8.92
N ILE A 257 -7.13 -15.82 8.82
CA ILE A 257 -7.85 -16.20 7.61
C ILE A 257 -7.55 -15.23 6.48
N ASP A 258 -7.69 -13.92 6.73
CA ASP A 258 -7.46 -12.88 5.72
C ASP A 258 -6.03 -12.95 5.17
N MET A 259 -5.04 -13.17 6.03
CA MET A 259 -3.65 -13.35 5.61
C MET A 259 -3.46 -14.59 4.74
N TYR A 260 -3.90 -15.78 5.19
CA TYR A 260 -3.71 -17.00 4.40
C TYR A 260 -4.40 -16.92 3.04
N CYS A 261 -5.54 -16.24 2.97
CA CYS A 261 -6.23 -15.93 1.73
C CYS A 261 -5.40 -15.00 0.84
N LYS A 262 -4.85 -13.89 1.34
CA LYS A 262 -3.97 -13.00 0.56
C LYS A 262 -2.70 -13.68 0.06
N CYS A 263 -2.15 -14.62 0.83
CA CYS A 263 -0.98 -15.41 0.46
C CYS A 263 -1.27 -16.58 -0.49
N GLY A 264 -2.52 -16.77 -0.94
CA GLY A 264 -2.91 -17.89 -1.82
C GLY A 264 -2.89 -19.26 -1.16
N ARG A 265 -2.76 -19.32 0.17
CA ARG A 265 -2.75 -20.55 0.97
C ARG A 265 -4.16 -20.85 1.50
N VAL A 266 -5.13 -20.92 0.60
CA VAL A 266 -6.55 -20.95 0.96
C VAL A 266 -6.94 -22.19 1.78
N GLU A 267 -6.26 -23.33 1.57
CA GLU A 267 -6.46 -24.53 2.39
C GLU A 267 -6.07 -24.32 3.87
N MET A 268 -5.06 -23.48 4.13
CA MET A 268 -4.63 -23.14 5.47
C MET A 268 -5.59 -22.11 6.10
N ALA A 269 -6.10 -21.16 5.31
CA ALA A 269 -7.17 -20.27 5.73
C ALA A 269 -8.41 -21.07 6.15
N ARG A 270 -8.75 -22.12 5.39
CA ARG A 270 -9.87 -23.02 5.70
C ARG A 270 -9.67 -23.76 7.02
N LYS A 271 -8.48 -24.34 7.24
CA LYS A 271 -8.15 -25.02 8.50
C LYS A 271 -8.21 -24.08 9.71
N ALA A 272 -7.67 -22.88 9.55
CA ALA A 272 -7.78 -21.83 10.56
C ALA A 272 -9.25 -21.47 10.80
N PHE A 273 -10.04 -21.24 9.76
CA PHE A 273 -11.45 -20.95 9.92
C PHE A 273 -12.20 -22.10 10.62
N ASP A 274 -11.97 -23.37 10.25
CA ASP A 274 -12.61 -24.52 10.89
C ASP A 274 -12.32 -24.62 12.38
N GLY A 275 -11.07 -24.43 12.81
CA GLY A 275 -10.68 -24.58 14.21
C GLY A 275 -11.17 -23.48 15.17
N MET A 276 -11.76 -22.39 14.66
CA MET A 276 -12.33 -21.33 15.51
C MET A 276 -13.57 -21.86 16.24
N LYS A 277 -13.60 -21.78 17.59
CA LYS A 277 -14.77 -22.15 18.39
C LYS A 277 -15.95 -21.21 18.17
N GLU A 278 -15.67 -19.92 18.05
CA GLU A 278 -16.66 -18.90 17.70
C GLU A 278 -16.30 -18.22 16.39
N LYS A 279 -17.29 -18.02 15.52
CA LYS A 279 -17.13 -17.41 14.21
C LYS A 279 -18.09 -16.23 14.08
N ASN A 280 -17.54 -15.03 13.88
CA ASN A 280 -18.32 -13.83 13.66
C ASN A 280 -18.45 -13.51 12.16
N VAL A 281 -19.28 -12.53 11.81
CA VAL A 281 -19.54 -12.13 10.41
C VAL A 281 -18.26 -11.79 9.64
N LYS A 282 -17.26 -11.19 10.31
CA LYS A 282 -15.99 -10.84 9.67
C LYS A 282 -15.20 -12.09 9.28
N SER A 283 -15.13 -13.10 10.15
CA SER A 283 -14.47 -14.38 9.86
C SER A 283 -15.12 -15.16 8.71
N TRP A 284 -16.46 -15.21 8.66
CA TRP A 284 -17.19 -15.83 7.55
C TRP A 284 -16.95 -15.09 6.23
N THR A 285 -17.05 -13.76 6.23
CA THR A 285 -16.83 -12.92 5.05
C THR A 285 -15.38 -13.02 4.54
N ALA A 286 -14.39 -13.06 5.45
CA ALA A 286 -12.99 -13.23 5.10
C ALA A 286 -12.76 -14.57 4.37
N MET A 287 -13.39 -15.65 4.83
CA MET A 287 -13.27 -16.96 4.17
C MET A 287 -13.96 -17.00 2.80
N VAL A 288 -15.19 -16.45 2.68
CA VAL A 288 -15.92 -16.40 1.40
C VAL A 288 -15.18 -15.55 0.37
N THR A 289 -14.68 -14.39 0.79
CA THR A 289 -13.89 -13.49 -0.07
C THR A 289 -12.59 -14.16 -0.48
N GLY A 290 -11.92 -14.84 0.45
CA GLY A 290 -10.72 -15.61 0.20
C GLY A 290 -10.90 -16.68 -0.88
N TYR A 291 -11.94 -17.50 -0.79
CA TYR A 291 -12.25 -18.46 -1.85
C TYR A 291 -12.60 -17.78 -3.18
N GLY A 292 -13.32 -16.65 -3.14
CA GLY A 292 -13.65 -15.86 -4.33
C GLY A 292 -12.41 -15.31 -5.05
N MET A 293 -11.42 -14.79 -4.29
CA MET A 293 -10.15 -14.28 -4.82
C MET A 293 -9.35 -15.34 -5.59
N HIS A 294 -9.49 -16.61 -5.22
CA HIS A 294 -8.72 -17.72 -5.80
C HIS A 294 -9.54 -18.61 -6.74
N GLY A 295 -10.73 -18.16 -7.14
CA GLY A 295 -11.57 -18.88 -8.11
C GLY A 295 -12.24 -20.16 -7.56
N CYS A 296 -12.21 -20.38 -6.25
CA CYS A 296 -12.83 -21.52 -5.57
C CYS A 296 -14.32 -21.26 -5.31
N ALA A 297 -15.08 -21.03 -6.38
CA ALA A 297 -16.47 -20.58 -6.27
C ALA A 297 -17.38 -21.60 -5.55
N ARG A 298 -17.13 -22.90 -5.70
CA ARG A 298 -17.93 -23.96 -5.08
C ARG A 298 -17.73 -23.99 -3.57
N GLU A 299 -16.50 -23.83 -3.12
CA GLU A 299 -16.10 -23.80 -1.71
C GLU A 299 -16.56 -22.50 -1.05
N ALA A 300 -16.51 -21.38 -1.78
CA ALA A 300 -17.11 -20.11 -1.34
C ALA A 300 -18.60 -20.29 -1.06
N LEU A 301 -19.33 -20.96 -1.96
CA LEU A 301 -20.76 -21.25 -1.81
C LEU A 301 -21.05 -22.22 -0.64
N ASP A 302 -20.22 -23.24 -0.43
CA ASP A 302 -20.38 -24.16 0.71
C ASP A 302 -20.21 -23.43 2.06
N VAL A 303 -19.16 -22.63 2.21
CA VAL A 303 -18.95 -21.81 3.42
C VAL A 303 -20.08 -20.80 3.61
N PHE A 304 -20.58 -20.25 2.51
CA PHE A 304 -21.70 -19.32 2.50
C PHE A 304 -23.02 -19.97 2.95
N TYR A 305 -23.34 -21.18 2.51
CA TYR A 305 -24.53 -21.90 2.99
C TYR A 305 -24.42 -22.30 4.47
N LYS A 306 -23.20 -22.63 4.93
CA LYS A 306 -22.93 -22.89 6.36
C LYS A 306 -23.09 -21.63 7.21
N MET A 307 -22.70 -20.46 6.69
CA MET A 307 -22.95 -19.17 7.34
C MET A 307 -24.45 -18.91 7.52
N ILE A 308 -25.27 -19.20 6.50
CA ILE A 308 -26.73 -19.07 6.54
C ILE A 308 -27.33 -20.01 7.59
N GLY A 309 -26.90 -21.28 7.63
CA GLY A 309 -27.35 -22.26 8.62
C GLY A 309 -26.97 -21.92 10.07
N ALA A 310 -25.87 -21.20 10.28
CA ALA A 310 -25.38 -20.79 11.59
C ALA A 310 -26.09 -19.53 12.16
N GLY A 311 -27.09 -18.97 11.46
CA GLY A 311 -27.90 -17.86 11.99
C GLY A 311 -27.22 -16.49 11.99
N SER A 312 -26.26 -16.24 11.09
CA SER A 312 -25.66 -14.89 10.99
C SER A 312 -26.69 -13.88 10.46
N ASN A 313 -27.08 -12.91 11.30
CA ASN A 313 -28.18 -11.96 11.09
C ASN A 313 -27.97 -10.88 9.99
N GLN A 314 -27.20 -11.13 8.92
CA GLN A 314 -26.94 -10.10 7.90
C GLN A 314 -27.22 -10.60 6.48
N ILE A 315 -28.50 -10.82 6.19
CA ILE A 315 -29.05 -11.14 4.87
C ILE A 315 -28.67 -10.06 3.83
N THR A 316 -28.40 -8.82 4.26
CA THR A 316 -27.98 -7.70 3.41
C THR A 316 -26.68 -7.95 2.65
N CYS A 317 -25.65 -8.47 3.32
CA CYS A 317 -24.37 -8.80 2.67
C CYS A 317 -24.53 -9.96 1.67
N ILE A 318 -25.46 -10.88 1.97
CA ILE A 318 -25.77 -12.05 1.15
C ILE A 318 -26.47 -11.63 -0.14
N VAL A 319 -27.44 -10.71 -0.06
CA VAL A 319 -28.13 -10.15 -1.23
C VAL A 319 -27.20 -9.29 -2.08
N ASP A 320 -26.33 -8.48 -1.49
CA ASP A 320 -25.31 -7.71 -2.23
C ASP A 320 -24.33 -8.64 -2.98
N LEU A 321 -23.88 -9.73 -2.34
CA LEU A 321 -22.99 -10.71 -2.97
C LEU A 321 -23.67 -11.45 -4.13
N LEU A 322 -24.87 -12.02 -3.91
CA LEU A 322 -25.63 -12.72 -4.95
C LEU A 322 -25.98 -11.77 -6.10
N GLY A 323 -26.36 -10.53 -5.77
CA GLY A 323 -26.64 -9.47 -6.74
C GLY A 323 -25.44 -9.17 -7.63
N ARG A 324 -24.24 -8.99 -7.06
CA ARG A 324 -23.00 -8.75 -7.82
C ARG A 324 -22.51 -9.95 -8.61
N ALA A 325 -22.94 -11.16 -8.25
CA ALA A 325 -22.59 -12.40 -8.96
C ALA A 325 -23.61 -12.75 -10.07
N GLY A 326 -24.70 -12.00 -10.20
CA GLY A 326 -25.73 -12.19 -11.24
C GLY A 326 -26.84 -13.17 -10.86
N TYR A 327 -26.82 -13.73 -9.66
CA TYR A 327 -27.84 -14.63 -9.12
C TYR A 327 -29.02 -13.83 -8.56
N LEU A 328 -29.66 -13.05 -9.42
CA LEU A 328 -30.71 -12.10 -9.04
C LEU A 328 -31.97 -12.79 -8.49
N ASN A 329 -32.34 -13.93 -9.05
CA ASN A 329 -33.53 -14.67 -8.63
C ASN A 329 -33.32 -15.30 -7.25
N GLU A 330 -32.13 -15.84 -7.00
CA GLU A 330 -31.73 -16.41 -5.72
C GLU A 330 -31.65 -15.32 -4.64
N ALA A 331 -31.13 -14.13 -5.00
CA ALA A 331 -31.13 -12.97 -4.11
C ALA A 331 -32.57 -12.54 -3.74
N TYR A 332 -33.48 -12.54 -4.71
CA TYR A 332 -34.88 -12.19 -4.49
C TYR A 332 -35.64 -13.24 -3.66
N ASP A 333 -35.43 -14.53 -3.94
CA ASP A 333 -36.03 -15.63 -3.17
C ASP A 333 -35.57 -15.61 -1.72
N LEU A 334 -34.31 -15.23 -1.47
CA LEU A 334 -33.80 -15.05 -0.12
C LEU A 334 -34.52 -13.92 0.62
N ILE A 335 -34.73 -12.78 -0.04
CA ILE A 335 -35.49 -11.65 0.52
C ILE A 335 -36.93 -12.08 0.85
N LYS A 336 -37.58 -12.86 -0.02
CA LYS A 336 -38.93 -13.39 0.22
C LYS A 336 -39.02 -14.34 1.42
N ARG A 337 -37.96 -15.09 1.70
CA ARG A 337 -37.90 -16.05 2.82
C ARG A 337 -37.61 -15.38 4.17
N MET A 338 -37.38 -14.07 4.19
CA MET A 338 -37.13 -13.33 5.42
C MET A 338 -38.36 -13.35 6.34
N ARG A 339 -38.12 -13.64 7.62
CA ARG A 339 -39.15 -13.55 8.68
C ARG A 339 -39.38 -12.11 9.15
N THR A 340 -38.39 -11.24 8.93
CA THR A 340 -38.45 -9.80 9.24
C THR A 340 -38.67 -8.99 7.98
N LYS A 341 -39.31 -7.83 8.10
CA LYS A 341 -39.53 -6.93 6.96
C LYS A 341 -38.17 -6.48 6.40
N PRO A 342 -37.90 -6.66 5.10
CA PRO A 342 -36.64 -6.23 4.50
C PRO A 342 -36.50 -4.70 4.58
N ASP A 343 -35.28 -4.22 4.82
CA ASP A 343 -34.97 -2.80 4.92
C ASP A 343 -34.62 -2.17 3.56
N TYR A 344 -34.38 -0.85 3.56
CA TYR A 344 -34.02 -0.11 2.35
C TYR A 344 -32.65 -0.51 1.78
N VAL A 345 -31.75 -1.07 2.60
CA VAL A 345 -30.40 -1.47 2.16
C VAL A 345 -30.48 -2.75 1.32
N LEU A 346 -31.31 -3.70 1.73
CA LEU A 346 -31.57 -4.96 0.99
C LEU A 346 -32.13 -4.71 -0.40
N TRP A 347 -33.25 -4.00 -0.48
CA TRP A 347 -33.88 -3.70 -1.77
C TRP A 347 -33.02 -2.76 -2.63
N GLY A 348 -32.30 -1.82 -2.01
CA GLY A 348 -31.37 -0.94 -2.71
C GLY A 348 -30.21 -1.70 -3.36
N SER A 349 -29.67 -2.71 -2.67
CA SER A 349 -28.61 -3.57 -3.19
C SER A 349 -29.10 -4.42 -4.36
N LEU A 350 -30.32 -4.99 -4.25
CA LEU A 350 -30.92 -5.76 -5.34
C LEU A 350 -31.24 -4.87 -6.56
N LEU A 351 -31.78 -3.66 -6.35
CA LEU A 351 -32.08 -2.71 -7.42
C LEU A 351 -30.80 -2.30 -8.19
N ALA A 352 -29.70 -2.06 -7.47
CA ALA A 352 -28.42 -1.75 -8.08
C ALA A 352 -27.88 -2.93 -8.93
N ALA A 353 -28.00 -4.17 -8.43
CA ALA A 353 -27.63 -5.36 -9.18
C ALA A 353 -28.48 -5.56 -10.44
N CYS A 354 -29.79 -5.28 -10.37
CA CYS A 354 -30.69 -5.36 -11.52
C CYS A 354 -30.26 -4.45 -12.68
N ARG A 355 -29.67 -3.27 -12.39
CA ARG A 355 -29.09 -2.41 -13.42
C ARG A 355 -27.92 -3.07 -14.16
N ILE A 356 -26.99 -3.68 -13.40
CA ILE A 356 -25.79 -4.32 -13.94
C ILE A 356 -26.17 -5.43 -14.92
N TYR A 357 -27.13 -6.27 -14.54
CA TYR A 357 -27.57 -7.41 -15.32
C TYR A 357 -28.80 -7.12 -16.19
N LYS A 358 -29.18 -5.84 -16.34
CA LYS A 358 -30.28 -5.36 -17.20
C LYS A 358 -31.63 -6.06 -16.94
N ASN A 359 -31.91 -6.46 -15.70
CA ASN A 359 -33.17 -7.09 -15.31
C ASN A 359 -34.19 -6.02 -14.89
N VAL A 360 -34.99 -5.56 -15.85
CA VAL A 360 -35.97 -4.47 -15.64
C VAL A 360 -37.14 -4.90 -14.75
N GLU A 361 -37.60 -6.15 -14.87
CA GLU A 361 -38.75 -6.65 -14.12
C GLU A 361 -38.46 -6.68 -12.61
N LEU A 362 -37.31 -7.23 -12.22
CA LEU A 362 -36.91 -7.28 -10.81
C LEU A 362 -36.55 -5.90 -10.26
N ALA A 363 -36.07 -4.99 -11.12
CA ALA A 363 -35.85 -3.59 -10.76
C ALA A 363 -37.16 -2.89 -10.40
N GLU A 364 -38.24 -3.08 -11.17
CA GLU A 364 -39.56 -2.51 -10.87
C GLU A 364 -40.11 -3.02 -9.54
N ILE A 365 -39.96 -4.32 -9.26
CA ILE A 365 -40.37 -4.92 -7.98
C ILE A 365 -39.57 -4.31 -6.82
N SER A 366 -38.24 -4.25 -6.95
CA SER A 366 -37.36 -3.73 -5.90
C SER A 366 -37.63 -2.25 -5.63
N ALA A 367 -37.82 -1.46 -6.68
CA ALA A 367 -38.13 -0.04 -6.56
C ALA A 367 -39.51 0.21 -5.91
N ARG A 368 -40.53 -0.57 -6.24
CA ARG A 368 -41.85 -0.48 -5.60
C ARG A 368 -41.76 -0.70 -4.09
N GLN A 369 -41.01 -1.72 -3.68
CA GLN A 369 -40.78 -2.01 -2.26
C GLN A 369 -39.98 -0.89 -1.56
N LEU A 370 -38.99 -0.30 -2.24
CA LEU A 370 -38.26 0.86 -1.72
C LEU A 370 -39.14 2.08 -1.54
N PHE A 371 -40.05 2.37 -2.47
CA PHE A 371 -40.96 3.51 -2.37
C PHE A 371 -42.01 3.33 -1.28
N GLU A 372 -42.42 2.10 -0.99
CA GLU A 372 -43.27 1.77 0.17
C GLU A 372 -42.52 1.96 1.51
N LEU A 373 -41.20 1.76 1.54
CA LEU A 373 -40.37 1.96 2.73
C LEU A 373 -40.01 3.44 2.94
N ASP A 374 -39.56 4.11 1.88
CA ASP A 374 -39.17 5.51 1.89
C ASP A 374 -39.42 6.15 0.53
N SER A 375 -40.55 6.86 0.41
CA SER A 375 -40.91 7.57 -0.82
C SER A 375 -40.17 8.90 -1.02
N SER A 376 -39.36 9.34 -0.05
CA SER A 376 -38.62 10.61 -0.09
C SER A 376 -37.21 10.48 -0.69
N ASN A 377 -36.71 9.25 -0.85
CA ASN A 377 -35.37 9.03 -1.37
C ASN A 377 -35.30 9.17 -2.89
N CYS A 378 -34.89 10.35 -3.36
CA CYS A 378 -34.70 10.68 -4.77
C CYS A 378 -33.72 9.72 -5.49
N GLY A 379 -32.76 9.12 -4.77
CA GLY A 379 -31.75 8.23 -5.33
C GLY A 379 -32.34 6.98 -5.99
N TYR A 380 -33.39 6.39 -5.42
CA TYR A 380 -34.03 5.19 -5.99
C TYR A 380 -34.84 5.50 -7.25
N TYR A 381 -35.49 6.67 -7.31
CA TYR A 381 -36.17 7.12 -8.54
C TYR A 381 -35.17 7.34 -9.67
N ILE A 382 -34.03 7.97 -9.38
CA ILE A 382 -32.96 8.17 -10.37
C ILE A 382 -32.38 6.84 -10.83
N LEU A 383 -32.14 5.90 -9.91
CA LEU A 383 -31.62 4.58 -10.25
C LEU A 383 -32.59 3.80 -11.15
N LEU A 384 -33.89 3.81 -10.85
CA LEU A 384 -34.91 3.19 -11.71
C LEU A 384 -35.03 3.90 -13.06
N SER A 385 -34.98 5.24 -13.09
CA SER A 385 -34.97 6.03 -14.32
C SER A 385 -33.80 5.67 -15.24
N ASN A 386 -32.60 5.49 -14.66
CA ASN A 386 -31.43 5.03 -15.40
C ASN A 386 -31.61 3.60 -15.94
N ILE A 387 -32.22 2.69 -15.17
CA ILE A 387 -32.53 1.33 -15.64
C ILE A 387 -33.50 1.36 -16.83
N TYR A 388 -34.53 2.22 -16.79
CA TYR A 388 -35.42 2.40 -17.94
C TYR A 388 -34.72 3.00 -19.15
N ALA A 389 -33.82 3.97 -18.95
CA ALA A 389 -33.02 4.56 -20.03
C ALA A 389 -32.08 3.51 -20.66
N ASP A 390 -31.38 2.73 -19.83
CA ASP A 390 -30.50 1.62 -20.25
C ASP A 390 -31.28 0.54 -21.06
N ALA A 391 -32.59 0.42 -20.84
CA ALA A 391 -33.50 -0.47 -21.54
C ALA A 391 -34.29 0.20 -22.70
N GLY A 392 -34.04 1.48 -23.01
CA GLY A 392 -34.72 2.23 -24.08
C GLY A 392 -36.20 2.57 -23.80
N ARG A 393 -36.67 2.44 -22.56
CA ARG A 393 -38.07 2.69 -22.15
C ARG A 393 -38.30 4.17 -21.79
N TRP A 394 -38.14 5.07 -22.76
CA TRP A 394 -38.19 6.53 -22.55
C TRP A 394 -39.52 7.07 -22.00
N LYS A 395 -40.65 6.44 -22.32
CA LYS A 395 -41.95 6.82 -21.73
C LYS A 395 -41.97 6.67 -20.20
N GLU A 396 -41.30 5.64 -19.67
CA GLU A 396 -41.21 5.44 -18.22
C GLU A 396 -40.18 6.39 -17.57
N VAL A 397 -39.09 6.71 -18.29
CA VAL A 397 -38.13 7.73 -17.86
C VAL A 397 -38.84 9.07 -17.63
N GLU A 398 -39.65 9.49 -18.60
CA GLU A 398 -40.40 10.75 -18.50
C GLU A 398 -41.40 10.75 -17.35
N ARG A 399 -42.12 9.63 -17.15
CA ARG A 399 -43.02 9.48 -16.00
C ARG A 399 -42.30 9.60 -14.67
N ILE A 400 -41.12 9.00 -14.52
CA ILE A 400 -40.31 9.12 -13.30
C ILE A 400 -39.86 10.57 -13.10
N ARG A 401 -39.45 11.28 -14.16
CA ARG A 401 -39.01 12.69 -14.08
C ARG A 401 -40.15 13.61 -13.63
N VAL A 402 -41.34 13.45 -14.21
CA VAL A 402 -42.54 14.19 -13.78
C VAL A 402 -42.84 13.88 -12.31
N HIS A 403 -42.82 12.61 -11.92
CA HIS A 403 -43.10 12.20 -10.54
C HIS A 403 -42.11 12.77 -9.51
N VAL A 404 -40.82 12.84 -9.84
CA VAL A 404 -39.77 13.45 -9.00
C VAL A 404 -40.00 14.96 -8.86
N LYS A 405 -40.39 15.64 -9.96
CA LYS A 405 -40.67 17.07 -9.98
C LYS A 405 -41.91 17.45 -9.17
N ASP A 406 -43.00 16.70 -9.33
CA ASP A 406 -44.28 16.94 -8.63
C ASP A 406 -44.13 16.78 -7.10
N ARG A 407 -43.25 15.88 -6.66
CA ARG A 407 -42.94 15.68 -5.23
C ARG A 407 -41.89 16.66 -4.68
N GLY A 408 -41.36 17.57 -5.50
CA GLY A 408 -40.30 18.49 -5.08
C GLY A 408 -39.01 17.79 -4.68
N LEU A 409 -38.76 16.57 -5.15
CA LEU A 409 -37.56 15.80 -4.80
C LEU A 409 -36.36 16.37 -5.56
N VAL A 410 -35.44 16.99 -4.82
CA VAL A 410 -34.24 17.58 -5.39
C VAL A 410 -33.11 16.55 -5.41
N LYS A 411 -32.55 16.29 -6.59
CA LYS A 411 -31.33 15.49 -6.74
C LYS A 411 -30.18 16.25 -6.06
N PRO A 412 -29.47 15.69 -5.06
CA PRO A 412 -28.29 16.32 -4.53
C PRO A 412 -27.25 16.47 -5.65
N PRO A 413 -26.73 17.69 -5.91
CA PRO A 413 -25.81 17.90 -7.01
C PRO A 413 -24.49 17.17 -6.74
N GLY A 414 -23.88 16.64 -7.80
CA GLY A 414 -22.55 16.06 -7.72
C GLY A 414 -21.51 17.16 -7.55
N PHE A 415 -20.77 17.15 -6.45
CA PHE A 415 -19.73 18.12 -6.17
C PHE A 415 -18.39 17.46 -5.91
N SER A 416 -17.32 18.18 -6.22
CA SER A 416 -15.95 17.81 -5.92
C SER A 416 -15.35 18.85 -4.99
N LEU A 417 -14.63 18.40 -3.97
CA LEU A 417 -13.93 19.25 -3.01
C LEU A 417 -12.42 19.13 -3.22
N VAL A 418 -11.72 20.25 -3.09
CA VAL A 418 -10.26 20.30 -3.04
C VAL A 418 -9.85 21.16 -1.86
N GLU A 419 -8.93 20.65 -1.04
CA GLU A 419 -8.35 21.42 0.06
C GLU A 419 -6.96 21.92 -0.34
N LEU A 420 -6.77 23.24 -0.33
CA LEU A 420 -5.49 23.89 -0.62
C LEU A 420 -5.25 25.00 0.39
N LYS A 421 -4.04 25.03 0.98
CA LYS A 421 -3.60 26.07 1.93
C LYS A 421 -4.60 26.25 3.11
N GLY A 422 -5.20 25.16 3.58
CA GLY A 422 -6.18 25.16 4.68
C GLY A 422 -7.56 25.73 4.31
N LYS A 423 -7.86 25.92 3.02
CA LYS A 423 -9.18 26.31 2.52
C LYS A 423 -9.78 25.19 1.67
N VAL A 424 -11.06 24.90 1.90
CA VAL A 424 -11.83 23.94 1.11
C VAL A 424 -12.54 24.68 -0.02
N HIS A 425 -12.30 24.24 -1.25
CA HIS A 425 -12.92 24.76 -2.46
C HIS A 425 -13.92 23.72 -2.98
N LEU A 426 -15.17 24.14 -3.18
CA LEU A 426 -16.26 23.30 -3.68
C LEU A 426 -16.53 23.64 -5.15
N PHE A 427 -16.66 22.60 -5.97
CA PHE A 427 -16.98 22.72 -7.39
C PHE A 427 -18.24 21.92 -7.73
N LEU A 428 -19.20 22.55 -8.38
CA LEU A 428 -20.36 21.92 -9.00
C LEU A 428 -20.14 21.69 -10.50
N VAL A 429 -21.01 20.89 -11.14
CA VAL A 429 -20.95 20.73 -12.61
C VAL A 429 -21.30 22.08 -13.25
N GLY A 430 -20.44 22.60 -14.12
CA GLY A 430 -20.68 23.90 -14.77
C GLY A 430 -20.49 25.11 -13.85
N ASP A 431 -19.82 24.95 -12.70
CA ASP A 431 -19.67 26.02 -11.71
C ASP A 431 -18.99 27.26 -12.30
N LYS A 432 -19.60 28.43 -12.08
CA LYS A 432 -19.09 29.76 -12.46
C LYS A 432 -18.95 30.71 -11.27
N GLU A 433 -19.34 30.26 -10.07
CA GLU A 433 -19.38 31.08 -8.85
C GLU A 433 -18.00 31.18 -8.19
N HIS A 434 -17.06 30.29 -8.54
CA HIS A 434 -15.70 30.34 -8.00
C HIS A 434 -14.96 31.62 -8.43
N PRO A 435 -14.28 32.36 -7.53
CA PRO A 435 -13.62 33.64 -7.85
C PRO A 435 -12.56 33.56 -8.97
N GLU A 436 -12.01 32.36 -9.20
CA GLU A 436 -11.03 32.09 -10.26
C GLU A 436 -11.60 31.30 -11.44
N CYS A 437 -12.93 31.26 -11.60
CA CYS A 437 -13.59 30.43 -12.62
C CYS A 437 -12.98 30.66 -14.02
N GLU A 438 -12.87 31.90 -14.51
CA GLU A 438 -12.31 32.19 -15.84
C GLU A 438 -10.91 31.59 -16.06
N LYS A 439 -10.06 31.60 -15.03
CA LYS A 439 -8.72 31.01 -15.11
C LYS A 439 -8.77 29.49 -15.16
N ILE A 440 -9.65 28.88 -14.36
CA ILE A 440 -9.85 27.42 -14.30
C ILE A 440 -10.34 26.90 -15.66
N TYR A 441 -11.33 27.57 -16.27
CA TYR A 441 -11.85 27.19 -17.57
C TYR A 441 -10.79 27.33 -18.68
N ARG A 442 -10.04 28.43 -18.70
CA ARG A 442 -8.93 28.61 -19.65
C ARG A 442 -7.87 27.52 -19.52
N PHE A 443 -7.48 27.19 -18.29
CA PHE A 443 -6.52 26.11 -18.05
C PHE A 443 -7.07 24.73 -18.47
N LEU A 444 -8.36 24.48 -18.26
CA LEU A 444 -9.01 23.26 -18.73
C LEU A 444 -9.02 23.16 -20.26
N GLU A 445 -9.22 24.26 -20.97
CA GLU A 445 -9.11 24.29 -22.44
C GLU A 445 -7.69 23.93 -22.90
N GLU A 446 -6.66 24.55 -22.30
CA GLU A 446 -5.26 24.21 -22.59
C GLU A 446 -4.94 22.74 -22.28
N LEU A 447 -5.46 22.24 -21.17
CA LEU A 447 -5.24 20.88 -20.73
C LEU A 447 -5.99 19.86 -21.62
N ASN A 448 -7.18 20.21 -22.13
CA ASN A 448 -7.92 19.39 -23.10
C ASN A 448 -7.15 19.22 -24.42
N VAL A 449 -6.49 20.27 -24.92
CA VAL A 449 -5.63 20.14 -26.11
C VAL A 449 -4.51 19.12 -25.87
N LYS A 450 -3.87 19.14 -24.70
CA LYS A 450 -2.84 18.17 -24.31
C LYS A 450 -3.40 16.76 -24.14
N LEU A 451 -4.61 16.62 -23.61
CA LEU A 451 -5.30 15.34 -23.48
C LEU A 451 -5.59 14.71 -24.85
N GLN A 452 -6.06 15.50 -25.81
CA GLN A 452 -6.31 15.03 -27.18
C GLN A 452 -5.02 14.55 -27.86
N GLN A 453 -3.91 15.28 -27.68
CA GLN A 453 -2.59 14.86 -28.17
C GLN A 453 -2.09 13.56 -27.50
N ALA A 454 -2.49 13.31 -26.25
CA ALA A 454 -2.21 12.08 -25.52
C ALA A 454 -3.17 10.92 -25.86
N GLY A 455 -4.08 11.10 -26.83
CA GLY A 455 -5.00 10.06 -27.31
C GLY A 455 -6.33 9.95 -26.56
N TYR A 456 -6.72 10.98 -25.81
CA TYR A 456 -8.04 11.02 -25.15
C TYR A 456 -9.16 11.24 -26.17
N ALA A 457 -10.15 10.34 -26.16
CA ALA A 457 -11.43 10.48 -26.86
C ALA A 457 -12.57 10.45 -25.81
N PRO A 458 -13.46 11.46 -25.77
CA PRO A 458 -14.59 11.47 -24.84
C PRO A 458 -15.51 10.27 -25.06
N SER A 459 -15.86 9.56 -23.99
CA SER A 459 -16.81 8.44 -24.08
C SER A 459 -18.24 8.96 -24.07
N MET A 460 -18.91 8.88 -25.24
CA MET A 460 -20.30 9.36 -25.42
C MET A 460 -21.35 8.45 -24.77
N ALA A 461 -20.96 7.31 -24.21
CA ALA A 461 -21.86 6.29 -23.68
C ALA A 461 -22.61 6.69 -22.40
N SER A 462 -22.21 7.77 -21.73
CA SER A 462 -22.76 8.19 -20.43
C SER A 462 -23.65 9.45 -20.45
N VAL A 463 -23.91 10.05 -21.62
CA VAL A 463 -24.74 11.26 -21.75
C VAL A 463 -26.08 10.91 -22.40
N LEU A 464 -27.17 11.51 -21.91
CA LEU A 464 -28.55 11.31 -22.41
C LEU A 464 -28.61 11.36 -23.93
N HIS A 465 -29.25 10.38 -24.58
CA HIS A 465 -29.27 10.24 -26.04
C HIS A 465 -29.90 11.43 -26.79
N ASP A 466 -30.75 12.25 -26.14
CA ASP A 466 -31.54 13.33 -26.75
C ASP A 466 -30.85 14.71 -26.80
N VAL A 467 -29.53 14.76 -26.64
CA VAL A 467 -28.74 16.00 -26.67
C VAL A 467 -27.79 15.94 -27.88
N ASP A 468 -27.61 17.02 -28.64
CA ASP A 468 -26.70 17.04 -29.80
C ASP A 468 -25.27 16.63 -29.38
N GLU A 469 -24.51 15.98 -30.28
CA GLU A 469 -23.18 15.45 -29.93
C GLU A 469 -22.23 16.53 -29.39
N GLU A 470 -22.34 17.77 -29.90
CA GLU A 470 -21.59 18.92 -29.40
C GLU A 470 -21.98 19.31 -27.97
N GLU A 471 -23.27 19.30 -27.63
CA GLU A 471 -23.76 19.62 -26.28
C GLU A 471 -23.42 18.51 -25.26
N LYS A 472 -23.39 17.24 -25.70
CA LYS A 472 -22.90 16.11 -24.89
C LYS A 472 -21.42 16.25 -24.57
N GLU A 473 -20.62 16.65 -25.57
CA GLU A 473 -19.19 16.90 -25.39
C GLU A 473 -18.95 18.09 -24.47
N MET A 474 -19.74 19.17 -24.61
CA MET A 474 -19.69 20.32 -23.71
C MET A 474 -20.02 19.95 -22.26
N ALA A 475 -21.05 19.14 -22.01
CA ALA A 475 -21.41 18.72 -20.65
C ALA A 475 -20.30 17.88 -19.97
N LEU A 476 -19.62 17.01 -20.72
CA LEU A 476 -18.50 16.20 -20.24
C LEU A 476 -17.26 17.04 -19.89
N ARG A 477 -17.06 18.19 -20.55
CA ARG A 477 -15.92 19.09 -20.29
C ARG A 477 -16.00 19.77 -18.92
N VAL A 478 -17.20 19.89 -18.34
CA VAL A 478 -17.45 20.70 -17.13
C VAL A 478 -17.84 19.90 -15.89
N HIS A 479 -17.48 18.62 -15.84
CA HIS A 479 -17.65 17.81 -14.64
C HIS A 479 -16.88 18.41 -13.45
N SER A 480 -17.50 18.39 -12.27
CA SER A 480 -16.91 18.98 -11.05
C SER A 480 -15.55 18.37 -10.69
N GLU A 481 -15.30 17.10 -11.01
CA GLU A 481 -14.00 16.45 -10.90
C GLU A 481 -12.92 17.16 -11.72
N LYS A 482 -13.22 17.53 -12.97
CA LYS A 482 -12.25 18.17 -13.87
C LYS A 482 -11.94 19.59 -13.40
N LEU A 483 -12.95 20.34 -12.96
CA LEU A 483 -12.80 21.67 -12.35
C LEU A 483 -11.91 21.61 -11.09
N ALA A 484 -12.19 20.65 -10.21
CA ALA A 484 -11.42 20.40 -8.99
C ALA A 484 -9.95 20.06 -9.30
N VAL A 485 -9.70 19.14 -10.22
CA VAL A 485 -8.34 18.75 -10.62
C VAL A 485 -7.59 19.94 -11.22
N ALA A 486 -8.22 20.68 -12.14
CA ALA A 486 -7.62 21.84 -12.77
C ALA A 486 -7.22 22.90 -11.73
N PHE A 487 -8.14 23.25 -10.83
CA PHE A 487 -7.86 24.17 -9.73
C PHE A 487 -6.72 23.66 -8.83
N GLY A 488 -6.75 22.37 -8.48
CA GLY A 488 -5.72 21.70 -7.70
C GLY A 488 -4.34 21.82 -8.34
N VAL A 489 -4.23 21.55 -9.65
CA VAL A 489 -2.97 21.64 -10.39
C VAL A 489 -2.45 23.08 -10.45
N MET A 490 -3.33 24.05 -10.75
CA MET A 490 -2.95 25.45 -10.90
C MET A 490 -2.44 26.09 -9.61
N ASN A 491 -3.02 25.73 -8.47
CA ASN A 491 -2.82 26.45 -7.20
C ASN A 491 -1.93 25.71 -6.19
N SER A 492 -1.35 24.56 -6.56
CA SER A 492 -0.46 23.77 -5.71
C SER A 492 0.99 23.73 -6.24
N PHE A 493 1.95 23.54 -5.34
CA PHE A 493 3.37 23.56 -5.65
C PHE A 493 3.79 22.39 -6.56
N PRO A 494 4.72 22.59 -7.51
CA PRO A 494 5.31 21.49 -8.29
C PRO A 494 5.75 20.32 -7.42
N GLY A 495 5.26 19.12 -7.71
CA GLY A 495 5.55 17.89 -6.96
C GLY A 495 4.65 17.59 -5.76
N SER A 496 3.73 18.48 -5.37
CA SER A 496 2.76 18.18 -4.29
C SER A 496 1.61 17.29 -4.79
N THR A 497 1.19 16.34 -3.96
CA THR A 497 0.02 15.49 -4.20
C THR A 497 -1.27 16.30 -4.09
N ILE A 498 -2.18 16.12 -5.06
CA ILE A 498 -3.48 16.81 -5.08
C ILE A 498 -4.54 15.87 -4.51
N HIS A 499 -5.28 16.33 -3.50
CA HIS A 499 -6.33 15.56 -2.85
C HIS A 499 -7.71 16.07 -3.24
N ILE A 500 -8.56 15.18 -3.72
CA ILE A 500 -9.92 15.49 -4.20
C ILE A 500 -10.92 14.55 -3.55
N ILE A 501 -12.04 15.09 -3.08
CA ILE A 501 -13.15 14.30 -2.52
C ILE A 501 -14.37 14.48 -3.42
N LYS A 502 -14.97 13.39 -3.85
CA LYS A 502 -16.21 13.35 -4.64
C LYS A 502 -17.34 12.73 -3.81
N ASN A 503 -18.50 13.39 -3.81
CA ASN A 503 -19.70 12.91 -3.10
C ASN A 503 -20.48 11.79 -3.82
N LEU A 504 -20.05 11.40 -5.03
CA LEU A 504 -20.62 10.36 -5.89
C LEU A 504 -19.49 9.48 -6.44
N ARG A 505 -19.80 8.32 -7.05
CA ARG A 505 -18.79 7.53 -7.78
C ARG A 505 -18.27 8.36 -8.96
N VAL A 506 -16.94 8.53 -9.05
CA VAL A 506 -16.28 9.19 -10.19
C VAL A 506 -16.70 8.48 -11.47
N CYS A 507 -17.12 9.17 -12.53
CA CYS A 507 -17.54 8.52 -13.78
C CYS A 507 -16.34 7.97 -14.59
N HIS A 508 -16.60 7.08 -15.55
CA HIS A 508 -15.55 6.44 -16.36
C HIS A 508 -14.72 7.48 -17.15
N ASP A 509 -15.39 8.50 -17.69
CA ASP A 509 -14.74 9.58 -18.43
C ASP A 509 -13.80 10.40 -17.52
N CYS A 510 -14.29 10.86 -16.36
CA CYS A 510 -13.46 11.56 -15.38
C CYS A 510 -12.29 10.70 -14.90
N HIS A 511 -12.51 9.41 -14.66
CA HIS A 511 -11.44 8.50 -14.26
C HIS A 511 -10.32 8.45 -15.31
N THR A 512 -10.68 8.32 -16.59
CA THR A 512 -9.74 8.30 -17.71
C THR A 512 -9.01 9.63 -17.86
N VAL A 513 -9.72 10.75 -17.75
CA VAL A 513 -9.14 12.09 -17.84
C VAL A 513 -8.14 12.33 -16.71
N ILE A 514 -8.49 12.03 -15.46
CA ILE A 514 -7.61 12.26 -14.31
C ILE A 514 -6.35 11.40 -14.41
N LYS A 515 -6.50 10.17 -14.91
CA LYS A 515 -5.38 9.28 -15.21
C LYS A 515 -4.42 9.92 -16.22
N LEU A 516 -4.92 10.46 -17.33
CA LEU A 516 -4.08 11.13 -18.31
C LEU A 516 -3.48 12.44 -17.79
N ILE A 517 -4.22 13.19 -16.98
CA ILE A 517 -3.72 14.40 -16.33
C ILE A 517 -2.52 14.09 -15.45
N SER A 518 -2.57 13.06 -14.61
CA SER A 518 -1.44 12.71 -13.71
C SER A 518 -0.13 12.49 -14.48
N LYS A 519 -0.22 11.92 -15.69
CA LYS A 519 0.91 11.77 -16.62
C LYS A 519 1.34 13.08 -17.27
N ILE A 520 0.40 13.90 -17.74
CA ILE A 520 0.69 15.16 -18.45
C ILE A 520 1.36 16.18 -17.52
N VAL A 521 0.90 16.25 -16.27
CA VAL A 521 1.40 17.24 -15.30
C VAL A 521 2.53 16.69 -14.42
N ASP A 522 2.88 15.40 -14.57
CA ASP A 522 3.87 14.69 -13.77
C ASP A 522 3.63 14.85 -12.25
N ARG A 523 2.40 14.55 -11.82
CA ARG A 523 1.98 14.69 -10.42
C ARG A 523 1.04 13.59 -9.97
N GLU A 524 1.12 13.27 -8.69
CA GLU A 524 0.19 12.37 -8.02
C GLU A 524 -1.14 13.06 -7.71
N ILE A 525 -2.24 12.40 -8.09
CA ILE A 525 -3.60 12.87 -7.81
C ILE A 525 -4.32 11.76 -7.06
N VAL A 526 -4.87 12.09 -5.89
CA VAL A 526 -5.65 11.17 -5.07
C VAL A 526 -7.10 11.62 -5.07
N VAL A 527 -8.00 10.77 -5.55
CA VAL A 527 -9.44 11.02 -5.57
C VAL A 527 -10.15 10.02 -4.69
N ARG A 528 -10.84 10.49 -3.66
CA ARG A 528 -11.73 9.67 -2.84
C ARG A 528 -13.16 9.82 -3.34
N ASP A 529 -13.82 8.71 -3.61
CA ASP A 529 -15.26 8.67 -3.87
C ASP A 529 -16.03 7.85 -2.82
N VAL A 530 -17.33 7.67 -3.03
CA VAL A 530 -18.22 6.94 -2.11
C VAL A 530 -17.94 5.43 -2.02
N LYS A 531 -17.13 4.86 -2.92
CA LYS A 531 -16.81 3.42 -2.96
C LYS A 531 -15.36 3.13 -2.60
N ARG A 532 -14.40 3.97 -3.02
CA ARG A 532 -12.95 3.70 -2.84
C ARG A 532 -12.06 4.93 -3.01
N PHE A 533 -10.77 4.73 -2.80
CA PHE A 533 -9.69 5.66 -3.13
C PHE A 533 -9.08 5.30 -4.49
N HIS A 534 -8.88 6.31 -5.32
CA HIS A 534 -8.15 6.22 -6.59
C HIS A 534 -6.86 6.99 -6.43
N HIS A 535 -5.74 6.33 -6.63
CA HIS A 535 -4.43 6.99 -6.67
C HIS A 535 -3.91 6.95 -8.10
N PHE A 536 -3.83 8.13 -8.71
CA PHE A 536 -3.41 8.32 -10.09
C PHE A 536 -1.96 8.79 -10.12
N LYS A 537 -1.10 8.03 -10.82
CA LYS A 537 0.32 8.32 -11.01
C LYS A 537 0.80 7.77 -12.35
N ASP A 538 1.57 8.55 -13.10
CA ASP A 538 2.19 8.16 -14.38
C ASP A 538 1.20 7.58 -15.43
N GLY A 539 -0.06 8.02 -15.40
CA GLY A 539 -1.07 7.48 -16.33
C GLY A 539 -1.66 6.15 -15.90
N LEU A 540 -1.46 5.73 -14.65
CA LEU A 540 -2.03 4.54 -14.04
C LEU A 540 -2.90 4.92 -12.85
N CYS A 541 -3.88 4.06 -12.54
CA CYS A 541 -4.68 4.14 -11.34
C CYS A 541 -4.56 2.84 -10.54
N THR A 542 -4.50 2.93 -9.22
CA THR A 542 -4.46 1.76 -8.31
C THR A 542 -5.67 0.83 -8.44
N CYS A 543 -6.76 1.26 -9.08
CA CYS A 543 -7.92 0.41 -9.33
C CYS A 543 -7.75 -0.54 -10.54
N GLY A 544 -6.65 -0.44 -11.31
CA GLY A 544 -6.41 -1.30 -12.48
C GLY A 544 -7.45 -1.16 -13.59
N ASP A 545 -8.04 0.04 -13.74
CA ASP A 545 -9.17 0.34 -14.64
C ASP A 545 -10.45 -0.47 -14.36
N TYR A 546 -10.51 -1.20 -13.24
CA TYR A 546 -11.74 -1.76 -12.69
C TYR A 546 -12.57 -0.63 -12.05
N TRP A 547 -13.30 0.10 -12.90
CA TRP A 547 -14.24 1.16 -12.53
C TRP A 547 -15.41 0.60 -11.70
#